data_AF-A0A415JUW2-F1
#
_entry.id   AF-A0A415JUW2-F1
#
_cell.length_a   1.000
_cell.length_b   1.000
_cell.length_c   1.000
_cell.angle_alpha   90.00
_cell.angle_beta   90.00
_cell.angle_gamma   90.00
#
_symmetry.space_group_name_H-M   'P 1'
#
loop_
_entity.id
_entity.type
_entity.pdbx_description
1 polymer ?
#
loop_
_entity_poly.entity_id
_entity_poly.type
_entity_poly.pdbx_seq_one_letter_code
_entity_poly.pdbx_strand_id
1 'polypeptide(L)'
;MAKEDATGQAVESSMEQLQDINRKQSEIISAQARTIEELRGTIVELNASLAWLKRKVFGKMSEKCKPVDNGDPKLPFDYGDLERIEAEIEEARSRAAEQITVPKSRAANKTPRRNRVVM
;
A
#
# COMPACT_ATOMS: atom_id res chain seq x y z
N MET A 1 40.80 56.19 -14.18
CA MET A 1 40.06 56.22 -12.90
C MET A 1 38.62 55.75 -13.03
N ALA A 2 37.84 56.12 -14.06
CA ALA A 2 36.41 55.73 -14.13
C ALA A 2 36.09 54.24 -14.46
N LYS A 3 37.03 53.43 -14.96
CA LYS A 3 36.78 52.02 -15.35
C LYS A 3 36.85 51.03 -14.18
N GLU A 4 37.66 51.32 -13.17
CA GLU A 4 37.85 50.46 -11.99
C GLU A 4 36.63 50.53 -11.06
N ASP A 5 36.01 51.71 -10.91
CA ASP A 5 34.76 51.88 -10.15
C ASP A 5 33.58 51.10 -10.74
N ALA A 6 33.45 51.07 -12.07
CA ALA A 6 32.35 50.37 -12.75
C ALA A 6 32.48 48.84 -12.61
N THR A 7 33.71 48.31 -12.55
CA THR A 7 33.94 46.89 -12.31
C THR A 7 33.77 46.53 -10.84
N GLY A 8 34.15 47.40 -9.91
CA GLY A 8 33.89 47.24 -8.48
C GLY A 8 32.40 47.17 -8.15
N GLN A 9 31.59 48.10 -8.67
CA GLN A 9 30.13 48.10 -8.49
C GLN A 9 29.44 46.85 -9.05
N ALA A 10 29.89 46.35 -10.21
CA ALA A 10 29.34 45.14 -10.80
C ALA A 10 29.61 43.90 -9.95
N VAL A 11 30.80 43.83 -9.32
CA VAL A 11 31.18 42.74 -8.41
C VAL A 11 30.38 42.82 -7.11
N GLU A 12 30.22 44.02 -6.52
CA GLU A 12 29.38 44.22 -5.33
C GLU A 12 27.92 43.83 -5.58
N SER A 13 27.34 44.28 -6.69
CA SER A 13 25.97 43.91 -7.07
C SER A 13 25.80 42.39 -7.28
N SER A 14 26.77 41.74 -7.90
CA SER A 14 26.77 40.27 -8.06
C SER A 14 26.90 39.54 -6.73
N MET A 15 27.72 40.07 -5.81
CA MET A 15 27.92 39.49 -4.49
C MET A 15 26.67 39.63 -3.61
N GLU A 16 26.00 40.77 -3.66
CA GLU A 16 24.72 41.00 -2.97
C GLU A 16 23.64 40.05 -3.50
N GLN A 17 23.55 39.89 -4.83
CA GLN A 17 22.62 38.95 -5.45
C GLN A 17 22.87 37.49 -5.00
N LEU A 18 24.14 37.08 -4.90
CA LEU A 18 24.50 35.74 -4.41
C LEU A 18 24.12 35.54 -2.94
N GLN A 19 24.27 36.57 -2.10
CA GLN A 19 23.85 36.51 -0.70
C GLN A 19 22.33 36.36 -0.58
N ASP A 20 21.57 37.12 -1.36
CA ASP A 20 20.11 37.03 -1.40
C ASP A 20 19.62 35.65 -1.90
N ILE A 21 20.28 35.08 -2.91
CA ILE A 21 19.99 33.72 -3.38
C ILE A 21 20.25 32.70 -2.27
N ASN A 22 21.39 32.78 -1.58
CA ASN A 22 21.72 31.88 -0.48
C ASN A 22 20.71 31.99 0.68
N ARG A 23 20.24 33.21 1.00
CA ARG A 23 19.20 33.41 2.01
C ARG A 23 17.91 32.70 1.62
N LYS A 24 17.42 32.92 0.40
CA LYS A 24 16.20 32.28 -0.12
C LYS A 24 16.32 30.76 -0.18
N GLN A 25 17.48 30.24 -0.61
CA GLN A 25 17.74 28.81 -0.62
C GLN A 25 17.70 28.22 0.80
N SER A 26 18.28 28.91 1.79
CA SER A 26 18.27 28.48 3.19
C SER A 26 16.85 28.44 3.77
N GLU A 27 16.02 29.43 3.43
CA GLU A 27 14.61 29.46 3.82
C GLU A 27 13.83 28.28 3.20
N ILE A 28 14.04 27.99 1.92
CA ILE A 28 13.41 26.87 1.22
C ILE A 28 13.83 25.53 1.83
N ILE A 29 15.13 25.32 2.07
CA ILE A 29 15.65 24.10 2.70
C ILE A 29 15.02 23.91 4.07
N SER A 30 14.91 24.98 4.86
CA SER A 30 14.31 24.94 6.19
C SER A 30 12.82 24.61 6.14
N ALA A 31 12.08 25.15 5.16
CA ALA A 31 10.68 24.82 4.95
C ALA A 31 10.49 23.36 4.52
N GLN A 32 11.32 22.88 3.59
CA GLN A 32 11.29 21.49 3.14
C GLN A 32 11.62 20.51 4.28
N ALA A 33 12.60 20.84 5.12
CA ALA A 33 12.94 20.02 6.29
C ALA A 33 11.75 19.88 7.26
N ARG A 34 10.99 20.96 7.49
CA ARG A 34 9.75 20.93 8.28
C ARG A 34 8.69 20.03 7.65
N THR A 35 8.44 20.18 6.35
CA THR A 35 7.47 19.35 5.62
C THR A 35 7.84 17.86 5.65
N ILE A 36 9.13 17.53 5.52
CA ILE A 36 9.59 16.13 5.62
C ILE A 36 9.28 15.54 7.00
N GLU A 37 9.47 16.31 8.07
CA GLU A 37 9.21 15.83 9.43
C GLU A 37 7.71 15.62 9.69
N GLU A 38 6.87 16.54 9.21
CA GLU A 38 5.40 16.40 9.27
C GLU A 38 4.90 15.16 8.52
N LEU A 39 5.43 14.91 7.32
CA LEU A 39 5.10 13.73 6.53
C LEU A 39 5.55 12.45 7.22
N ARG A 40 6.74 12.43 7.83
CA ARG A 40 7.22 11.29 8.61
C ARG A 40 6.30 10.99 9.80
N GLY A 41 5.86 12.01 10.54
CA GLY A 41 4.87 11.87 11.61
C GLY A 41 3.56 11.26 11.11
N THR A 42 3.04 11.78 10.00
CA THR A 42 1.81 11.28 9.37
C THR A 42 1.92 9.80 8.99
N ILE A 43 3.07 9.37 8.45
CA ILE A 43 3.32 7.95 8.10
C ILE A 43 3.29 7.06 9.35
N VAL A 44 3.90 7.51 10.45
CA VAL A 44 3.89 6.76 11.72
C VAL A 44 2.46 6.60 12.26
N GLU A 45 1.67 7.68 12.26
CA GLU A 45 0.27 7.65 12.70
C GLU A 45 -0.62 6.74 11.83
N LEU A 46 -0.46 6.83 10.50
CA LEU A 46 -1.17 5.95 9.57
C LEU A 46 -0.78 4.48 9.76
N ASN A 47 0.51 4.18 9.94
CA ASN A 47 0.97 2.82 10.21
C ASN A 47 0.40 2.27 11.53
N ALA A 48 0.35 3.08 12.59
CA ALA A 48 -0.26 2.70 13.85
C ALA A 48 -1.76 2.42 13.69
N SER A 49 -2.47 3.29 12.98
CA SER A 49 -3.91 3.15 12.67
C SER A 49 -4.19 1.89 11.85
N LEU A 50 -3.36 1.61 10.85
CA LEU A 50 -3.45 0.40 10.04
C LEU A 50 -3.17 -0.86 10.86
N ALA A 51 -2.17 -0.85 11.73
CA ALA A 51 -1.88 -1.97 12.62
C ALA A 51 -3.03 -2.23 13.61
N TRP A 52 -3.63 -1.16 14.15
CA TRP A 52 -4.81 -1.25 15.00
C TRP A 52 -6.00 -1.86 14.25
N LEU A 53 -6.28 -1.36 13.05
CA LEU A 53 -7.38 -1.85 12.20
C LEU A 53 -7.17 -3.32 11.84
N LYS A 54 -5.97 -3.71 11.41
CA LYS A 54 -5.64 -5.12 11.14
C LYS A 54 -5.90 -6.01 12.35
N ARG A 55 -5.51 -5.58 13.55
CA ARG A 55 -5.79 -6.33 14.79
C ARG A 55 -7.29 -6.42 15.09
N LYS A 56 -8.07 -5.38 14.79
CA LYS A 56 -9.52 -5.39 15.03
C LYS A 56 -10.28 -6.25 14.02
N VAL A 57 -9.93 -6.16 12.75
CA VAL A 57 -10.62 -6.87 11.66
C VAL A 57 -10.20 -8.34 11.60
N PHE A 58 -8.90 -8.63 11.73
CA PHE A 58 -8.36 -9.97 11.52
C PHE A 58 -7.88 -10.66 12.81
N GLY A 59 -7.65 -9.92 13.90
CA GLY A 59 -7.02 -10.46 15.10
C GLY A 59 -7.88 -11.42 15.92
N LYS A 60 -9.22 -11.37 15.81
CA LYS A 60 -10.14 -12.37 16.43
C LYS A 60 -10.69 -13.40 15.44
N MET A 61 -10.58 -13.14 14.14
CA MET A 61 -11.10 -14.01 13.07
C MET A 61 -10.11 -15.13 12.68
N SER A 62 -8.89 -15.11 13.21
CA SER A 62 -7.89 -16.17 12.95
C SER A 62 -8.20 -17.49 13.66
N GLU A 63 -9.15 -17.53 14.59
CA GLU A 63 -9.56 -18.74 15.30
C GLU A 63 -11.04 -19.04 15.00
N LYS A 64 -11.33 -19.57 13.81
CA LYS A 64 -12.65 -20.10 13.38
C LYS A 64 -13.84 -19.17 13.70
N CYS A 65 -14.18 -18.28 12.77
CA CYS A 65 -15.39 -17.46 12.79
C CYS A 65 -16.61 -18.31 13.19
N LYS A 66 -17.15 -18.06 14.38
CA LYS A 66 -18.49 -18.54 14.74
C LYS A 66 -19.50 -17.61 14.04
N PRO A 67 -20.63 -18.13 13.54
CA PRO A 67 -21.66 -17.28 12.96
C PRO A 67 -22.07 -16.21 13.99
N VAL A 68 -22.18 -14.96 13.52
CA VAL A 68 -22.58 -13.80 14.32
C VAL A 68 -23.95 -14.08 14.94
N ASP A 69 -24.05 -14.05 16.27
CA ASP A 69 -25.34 -14.21 16.96
C ASP A 69 -26.02 -12.84 17.13
N ASN A 70 -27.35 -12.80 17.05
CA ASN A 70 -28.14 -11.57 16.98
C ASN A 70 -28.09 -10.70 18.25
N GLY A 71 -27.35 -11.12 19.28
CA GLY A 71 -27.20 -10.44 20.56
C GLY A 71 -25.90 -9.63 20.73
N ASP A 72 -24.97 -9.68 19.76
CA ASP A 72 -23.72 -8.94 19.89
C ASP A 72 -23.90 -7.43 19.62
N PRO A 73 -23.23 -6.56 20.41
CA PRO A 73 -23.36 -5.11 20.24
C PRO A 73 -22.88 -4.71 18.85
N LYS A 74 -23.78 -4.13 18.06
CA LYS A 74 -23.51 -3.65 16.70
C LYS A 74 -22.34 -2.67 16.69
N LEU A 75 -21.43 -2.87 15.75
CA LEU A 75 -20.32 -1.96 15.51
C LEU A 75 -20.85 -0.54 15.20
N PRO A 76 -20.10 0.52 15.54
CA PRO A 76 -20.53 1.92 15.34
C PRO A 76 -20.58 2.37 13.88
N PHE A 77 -20.32 1.45 12.94
CA PHE A 77 -20.42 1.66 11.51
C PHE A 77 -21.43 0.67 10.95
N ASP A 78 -22.38 1.19 10.18
CA ASP A 78 -23.31 0.38 9.40
C ASP A 78 -22.57 -0.10 8.14
N TYR A 79 -22.22 -1.38 8.09
CA TYR A 79 -21.51 -1.98 6.96
C TYR A 79 -22.44 -2.19 5.74
N GLY A 80 -23.67 -1.67 5.79
CA GLY A 80 -24.67 -1.92 4.78
C GLY A 80 -25.06 -3.40 4.74
N ASP A 81 -25.61 -3.83 3.63
CA ASP A 81 -26.09 -5.20 3.43
C ASP A 81 -24.93 -6.18 3.23
N LEU A 82 -24.30 -6.56 4.35
CA LEU A 82 -23.23 -7.56 4.42
C LEU A 82 -23.68 -8.92 3.87
N GLU A 83 -24.96 -9.27 4.00
CA GLU A 83 -25.50 -10.54 3.47
C GLU A 83 -25.38 -10.58 1.95
N ARG A 84 -25.62 -9.45 1.28
CA ARG A 84 -25.42 -9.33 -0.17
C ARG A 84 -23.95 -9.49 -0.56
N ILE A 85 -23.04 -8.92 0.22
CA ILE A 85 -21.59 -9.00 -0.03
C ILE A 85 -21.08 -10.43 0.21
N GLU A 86 -21.55 -11.10 1.27
CA GLU A 86 -21.21 -12.49 1.54
C GLU A 86 -21.73 -13.44 0.45
N ALA A 87 -22.97 -13.21 -0.03
CA ALA A 87 -23.54 -13.98 -1.13
C ALA A 87 -22.73 -13.81 -2.43
N GLU A 88 -22.29 -12.59 -2.74
CA GLU A 88 -21.45 -12.31 -3.92
C GLU A 88 -20.08 -12.99 -3.83
N ILE A 89 -19.46 -12.99 -2.64
CA ILE A 89 -18.18 -13.67 -2.39
C ILE A 89 -18.35 -15.19 -2.54
N GLU A 90 -19.41 -15.77 -2.00
CA GLU A 90 -19.65 -17.21 -2.07
C GLU A 90 -19.98 -17.66 -3.51
N GLU A 91 -20.73 -16.86 -4.26
CA GLU A 91 -20.99 -17.10 -5.68
C GLU A 91 -19.70 -17.01 -6.52
N ALA A 92 -18.84 -16.02 -6.27
CA ALA A 92 -17.55 -15.90 -6.94
C ALA A 92 -16.63 -17.08 -6.63
N ARG A 93 -16.65 -17.59 -5.39
CA ARG A 93 -15.93 -18.82 -5.00
C ARG A 93 -16.47 -20.05 -5.71
N SER A 94 -17.77 -20.23 -5.78
CA SER A 94 -18.40 -21.35 -6.50
C SER A 94 -18.04 -21.32 -7.99
N ARG A 95 -18.16 -20.15 -8.64
CA ARG A 95 -17.76 -19.97 -10.04
C ARG A 95 -16.27 -20.23 -10.28
N ALA A 96 -15.41 -19.84 -9.35
CA ALA A 96 -13.98 -20.12 -9.43
C ALA A 96 -13.69 -21.63 -9.24
N ALA A 97 -14.38 -22.29 -8.31
CA ALA A 97 -14.24 -23.73 -8.08
C ALA A 97 -14.68 -24.53 -9.32
N GLU A 98 -15.80 -24.17 -9.96
CA GLU A 98 -16.27 -24.79 -11.19
C GLU A 98 -15.24 -24.65 -12.34
N GLN A 99 -14.64 -23.46 -12.48
CA GLN A 99 -13.57 -23.21 -13.46
C GLN A 99 -12.27 -23.96 -13.18
N ILE A 100 -12.00 -24.36 -11.93
CA ILE A 100 -10.84 -25.18 -11.57
C ILE A 100 -11.14 -26.67 -11.76
N THR A 101 -12.40 -27.09 -11.63
CA THR A 101 -12.82 -28.50 -11.77
C THR A 101 -13.07 -28.98 -13.20
N VAL A 102 -12.77 -28.19 -14.23
CA VAL A 102 -12.84 -28.65 -15.63
C VAL A 102 -12.11 -29.99 -15.77
N PRO A 103 -12.70 -30.99 -16.45
CA PRO A 103 -12.18 -32.34 -16.43
C PRO A 103 -10.77 -32.35 -16.98
N LYS A 104 -9.85 -32.89 -16.17
CA LYS A 104 -8.50 -33.30 -16.55
C LYS A 104 -8.51 -33.77 -18.00
N SER A 105 -7.83 -33.02 -18.86
CA SER A 105 -7.66 -33.34 -20.27
C SER A 105 -7.34 -34.83 -20.40
N ARG A 106 -8.14 -35.53 -21.21
CA ARG A 106 -8.02 -36.96 -21.47
C ARG A 106 -6.64 -37.18 -22.09
N ALA A 107 -5.64 -37.44 -21.24
CA ALA A 107 -4.26 -37.64 -21.64
C ALA A 107 -4.24 -38.78 -22.67
N ALA A 108 -3.76 -38.44 -23.86
CA ALA A 108 -3.58 -39.34 -24.98
C ALA A 108 -2.93 -40.66 -24.53
N ASN A 109 -3.55 -41.77 -24.93
CA ASN A 109 -3.03 -43.13 -25.06
C ASN A 109 -1.68 -43.39 -24.37
N LYS A 110 -1.70 -43.81 -23.10
CA LYS A 110 -0.52 -44.44 -22.48
C LYS A 110 -0.53 -45.93 -22.82
N THR A 111 0.38 -46.35 -23.69
CA THR A 111 0.68 -47.76 -23.97
C THR A 111 1.22 -48.43 -22.70
N PRO A 112 0.83 -49.70 -22.40
CA PRO A 112 1.32 -50.38 -21.21
C PRO A 112 2.81 -50.69 -21.37
N ARG A 113 3.65 -50.28 -20.42
CA ARG A 113 5.06 -50.70 -20.37
C ARG A 113 5.12 -52.17 -19.95
N ARG A 114 5.21 -53.05 -20.95
CA ARG A 114 5.50 -54.47 -20.75
C ARG A 114 6.95 -54.60 -20.30
N ASN A 115 7.20 -54.68 -19.00
CA ASN A 115 8.44 -55.22 -18.44
C ASN A 115 8.18 -55.81 -17.05
N ARG A 116 7.82 -57.10 -17.03
CA ARG A 116 8.15 -58.00 -15.92
C ARG A 116 8.41 -59.39 -16.50
N VAL A 117 9.61 -59.59 -17.05
CA VAL A 117 10.20 -60.93 -17.09
C VAL A 117 10.66 -61.19 -15.66
N VAL A 118 9.94 -62.06 -14.95
CA VAL A 118 10.44 -62.69 -13.73
C VAL A 118 10.99 -64.04 -14.17
N MET A 119 12.20 -64.36 -13.70
CA MET A 119 12.88 -65.65 -13.85
C MET A 119 11.98 -66.84 -13.57
#